data_AF-F5W1M8-F1
#
_entry.id   AF-F5W1M8-F1
#
_cell.length_a   1.000
_cell.length_b   1.000
_cell.length_c   1.000
_cell.angle_alpha   90.00
_cell.angle_beta   90.00
_cell.angle_gamma   90.00
#
_symmetry.space_group_name_H-M   'P 1'
#
loop_
_entity.id
_entity.type
_entity.pdbx_description
1 polymer ?
#
loop_
_entity_poly.entity_id
_entity_poly.type
_entity_poly.pdbx_seq_one_letter_code
_entity_poly.pdbx_strand_id
1 'polypeptide(L)' 'MLNNELNDYNKQDSSDEIDELIFSESNLEGYSDFYKDSEDSKVWWIYKIGVIGEFLFSFDKKKFITFFLTILTI' A
#
# COMPACT_ATOMS: atom_id res chain seq x y z
N MET A 1 -19.39 -11.96 -36.14
CA MET A 1 -18.20 -11.15 -36.45
C MET A 1 -18.02 -10.18 -35.30
N LEU A 2 -17.03 -10.43 -34.44
CA LEU A 2 -16.65 -9.56 -33.32
C LEU A 2 -15.63 -8.55 -33.83
N ASN A 3 -16.04 -7.28 -33.97
CA ASN A 3 -15.13 -6.16 -34.15
C ASN A 3 -15.50 -5.15 -33.05
N ASN A 4 -14.77 -5.13 -31.94
CA ASN A 4 -13.70 -4.16 -31.66
C ASN A 4 -14.20 -2.70 -31.64
N GLU A 5 -14.85 -2.33 -30.53
CA GLU A 5 -14.84 -0.96 -30.02
C GLU A 5 -14.43 -1.01 -28.54
N LEU A 6 -13.24 -1.55 -28.31
CA LEU A 6 -12.48 -1.41 -27.08
C LEU A 6 -11.49 -0.27 -27.35
N ASN A 7 -11.84 0.95 -26.92
CA ASN A 7 -10.92 2.05 -26.58
C ASN A 7 -11.70 3.36 -26.46
N ASP A 8 -12.29 3.62 -25.30
CA ASP A 8 -12.52 5.01 -24.85
C ASP A 8 -12.52 5.14 -23.32
N TYR A 9 -11.57 4.48 -22.66
CA TYR A 9 -11.27 4.66 -21.23
C TYR A 9 -9.91 5.30 -21.00
N ASN A 10 -9.42 6.13 -21.93
CA ASN A 10 -8.28 7.03 -21.69
C ASN A 10 -8.75 8.40 -21.20
N LYS A 11 -9.52 8.40 -20.13
CA LYS A 11 -9.65 9.59 -19.27
C LYS A 11 -8.79 9.35 -18.03
N GLN A 12 -7.48 9.45 -18.21
CA GLN A 12 -6.52 9.54 -17.12
C GLN A 12 -6.54 10.98 -16.58
N ASP A 13 -7.71 11.42 -16.13
CA ASP A 13 -7.88 12.63 -15.32
C ASP A 13 -7.72 12.24 -13.86
N SER A 14 -6.48 12.13 -13.42
CA SER A 14 -5.98 12.84 -12.24
C SER A 14 -4.53 12.42 -12.07
N SER A 15 -3.62 13.31 -12.47
CA SER A 15 -2.37 13.44 -11.74
C SER A 15 -2.76 13.97 -10.36
N ASP A 16 -3.37 13.12 -9.52
CA ASP A 16 -3.29 13.32 -8.08
C ASP A 16 -1.78 13.26 -7.83
N GLU A 17 -1.21 14.38 -7.40
CA GLU A 17 0.16 14.44 -6.92
C GLU A 17 0.37 13.19 -6.08
N ILE A 18 1.17 12.24 -6.56
CA ILE A 18 1.56 11.11 -5.73
C ILE A 18 2.42 11.77 -4.68
N ASP A 19 1.81 12.11 -3.54
CA ASP A 19 2.51 12.51 -2.35
C ASP A 19 3.68 11.55 -2.20
N GLU A 20 4.89 12.09 -2.12
CA GLU A 20 6.11 11.30 -2.19
C GLU A 20 6.08 10.29 -1.05
N LEU A 21 5.90 9.01 -1.37
CA LEU A 21 5.88 7.92 -0.38
C LEU A 21 7.18 7.99 0.43
N ILE A 22 7.05 8.18 1.74
CA ILE A 22 8.21 8.29 2.62
C ILE A 22 8.54 6.93 3.19
N PHE A 23 9.79 6.52 3.03
CA PHE A 23 10.32 5.25 3.53
C PHE A 23 11.25 5.42 4.73
N SER A 24 11.33 4.39 5.57
CA SER A 24 12.25 4.31 6.70
C SER A 24 12.58 2.85 6.99
N GLU A 25 13.87 2.55 7.17
CA GLU A 25 14.32 1.18 7.46
C GLU A 25 13.59 0.58 8.66
N SER A 26 13.09 -0.65 8.51
CA SER A 26 12.36 -1.32 9.60
C SER A 26 13.26 -2.09 10.56
N ASN A 27 14.35 -2.66 10.05
CA ASN A 27 15.21 -3.60 10.77
C ASN A 27 14.44 -4.82 11.33
N LEU A 28 13.27 -5.14 10.77
CA LEU A 28 12.44 -6.27 11.17
C LEU A 28 12.63 -7.44 10.19
N GLU A 29 13.18 -8.54 10.67
CA GLU A 29 13.41 -9.73 9.83
C GLU A 29 12.09 -10.29 9.29
N GLY A 30 12.03 -10.49 7.97
CA GLY A 30 10.84 -11.00 7.28
C GLY A 30 9.75 -9.95 7.01
N TYR A 31 10.02 -8.67 7.28
CA TYR A 31 9.11 -7.57 6.99
C TYR A 31 9.73 -6.54 6.04
N SER A 32 8.88 -5.76 5.38
CA SER A 32 9.29 -4.63 4.54
C SER A 32 9.90 -3.50 5.37
N ASP A 33 10.35 -2.44 4.70
CA ASP A 33 10.58 -1.16 5.37
C ASP A 33 9.26 -0.47 5.73
N PHE A 34 9.34 0.48 6.66
CA PHE A 34 8.20 1.34 6.99
C PHE A 34 7.93 2.29 5.85
N TYR A 35 6.66 2.44 5.47
CA TYR A 35 6.23 3.47 4.53
C TYR A 35 5.03 4.26 5.07
N LYS A 36 4.87 5.49 4.60
CA LYS A 36 3.68 6.32 4.82
C LYS A 36 3.37 7.12 3.56
N ASP A 37 2.08 7.41 3.36
CA ASP A 37 1.59 7.97 2.10
C ASP A 37 2.09 9.41 1.86
N SER A 38 2.34 10.17 2.92
CA SER A 38 2.82 11.55 2.84
C SER A 38 3.56 12.01 4.10
N GLU A 39 4.17 13.20 4.09
CA GLU A 39 4.85 13.72 5.29
C GLU A 39 3.86 13.96 6.45
N ASP A 40 2.65 14.43 6.15
CA ASP A 40 1.59 14.67 7.11
C ASP A 40 0.95 13.38 7.66
N SER A 41 1.19 12.25 7.00
CA SER A 41 0.71 10.95 7.43
C SER A 41 1.33 10.54 8.77
N LYS A 42 0.47 10.24 9.75
CA LYS A 42 0.87 9.80 11.09
C LYS A 42 1.01 8.29 11.20
N VAL A 43 0.47 7.56 10.24
CA VAL A 43 0.45 6.10 10.20
C VAL A 43 1.61 5.62 9.34
N TRP A 44 2.38 4.69 9.89
CA TRP A 44 3.40 3.94 9.19
C TRP A 44 2.90 2.52 8.96
N TRP A 45 3.13 2.02 7.76
CA TRP A 45 2.76 0.70 7.31
C TRP A 45 3.98 -0.17 7.11
N ILE A 46 3.85 -1.46 7.36
CA ILE A 46 4.85 -2.48 7.08
C ILE A 46 4.12 -3.78 6.73
N TYR A 47 4.59 -4.50 5.72
CA TYR A 47 3.98 -5.77 5.31
C TYR A 47 4.96 -6.91 5.52
N LYS A 48 4.42 -8.11 5.74
CA LYS A 48 5.23 -9.31 5.88
C LYS A 48 5.61 -9.86 4.51
N ILE A 49 6.90 -10.09 4.30
CA ILE A 49 7.41 -10.59 3.03
C ILE A 49 6.97 -12.05 2.86
N GLY A 50 6.47 -12.39 1.67
CA GLY A 50 6.03 -13.74 1.34
C GLY A 50 4.65 -14.11 1.86
N VAL A 51 3.91 -13.17 2.48
CA VAL A 51 2.52 -13.37 2.90
C VAL A 51 1.62 -12.32 2.26
N ILE A 52 0.48 -12.75 1.70
CA ILE A 52 -0.53 -11.86 1.14
C ILE A 52 -1.52 -11.50 2.25
N GLY A 53 -1.77 -10.21 2.45
CA GLY A 53 -2.82 -9.73 3.34
C GLY A 53 -2.39 -9.49 4.79
N GLU A 54 -1.16 -9.84 5.18
CA GLU A 54 -0.60 -9.51 6.50
C GLU A 54 0.07 -8.13 6.48
N PHE A 55 -0.63 -7.15 7.06
CA PHE A 55 -0.14 -5.78 7.23
C PHE A 55 -0.07 -5.44 8.71
N LEU A 56 0.99 -4.75 9.10
CA LEU A 56 1.09 -4.09 10.39
C LEU A 56 1.12 -2.59 10.17
N PHE A 57 0.51 -1.84 11.07
CA PHE A 57 0.64 -0.40 11.09
C PHE A 57 0.95 0.11 12.49
N SER A 58 1.57 1.30 12.53
CA SER A 58 1.96 1.97 13.77
C SER A 58 1.82 3.48 13.63
N PHE A 59 1.52 4.16 14.73
CA PHE A 59 1.55 5.63 14.79
C PHE A 59 2.93 6.18 15.21
N ASP A 60 3.77 5.37 15.85
CA ASP A 60 5.03 5.81 16.47
C ASP A 60 6.23 4.90 16.13
N LYS A 61 6.06 3.95 15.20
CA LYS A 61 7.01 2.87 14.86
C LYS A 61 7.36 1.92 16.00
N LYS A 62 6.81 2.09 17.21
CA LYS A 62 7.11 1.25 18.38
C LYS A 62 6.04 0.22 18.65
N LYS A 63 4.77 0.57 18.42
CA LYS A 63 3.64 -0.31 18.68
C LYS A 63 2.91 -0.66 17.40
N PHE A 64 2.80 -1.95 17.13
CA PHE A 64 2.17 -2.48 15.93
C PHE A 64 0.77 -3.01 16.25
N ILE A 65 -0.17 -2.69 15.38
CA ILE A 65 -1.49 -3.32 15.33
C ILE A 65 -1.53 -4.15 14.07
N THR A 66 -1.96 -5.41 14.20
CA THR A 66 -2.07 -6.33 13.09
C THR A 66 -3.39 -6.15 12.36
N PHE A 67 -3.31 -6.06 11.04
CA PHE A 67 -4.44 -6.04 10.14
C PHE A 67 -4.32 -7.19 9.14
N PHE A 68 -5.39 -7.97 9.00
CA PHE A 68 -5.48 -9.05 8.02
C PHE A 68 -6.50 -8.69 6.95
N LEU A 69 -6.01 -8.44 5.74
CA LEU A 69 -6.88 -8.34 4.58
C LEU A 69 -7.06 -9.74 3.99
N THR A 70 -8.15 -10.41 4.38
CA THR A 70 -8.57 -11.62 3.65
C THR A 70 -9.23 -11.16 2.36
N ILE A 71 -8.52 -11.25 1.24
CA ILE A 71 -9.14 -11.11 -0.08
C ILE A 71 -9.97 -12.37 -0.27
N LEU A 72 -11.23 -12.34 0.16
CA LEU A 72 -12.23 -13.31 -0.27
C LEU A 72 -12.42 -13.08 -1.76
N THR A 73 -11.82 -13.92 -2.61
CA THR A 73 -12.11 -13.95 -4.04
C THR A 73 -13.61 -14.23 -4.20
N ILE A 74 -14.38 -13.21 -4.54
CA ILE A 74 -15.79 -13.31 -4.93
C ILE A 74 -15.84 -13.64 -6.42
#